data_AF-A0A212F9U7-F1
#
_entry.id   AF-A0A212F9U7-F1
#
_cell.length_a   1.000
_cell.length_b   1.000
_cell.length_c   1.000
_cell.angle_alpha   90.00
_cell.angle_beta   90.00
_cell.angle_gamma   90.00
#
_symmetry.space_group_name_H-M   'P 1'
#
loop_
_entity.id
_entity.type
_entity.pdbx_description
1 polymer ?
#
loop_
_entity_poly.entity_id
_entity_poly.type
_entity_poly.pdbx_seq_one_letter_code
_entity_poly.pdbx_strand_id
1 'polypeptide(L)'
;MYRFNLVTELNWIQQMLGMTEHKGACHFDDVFYIFSNGMNREKYENSPILQEHIHRITKMWTDFAKTGNPTPDNSLGVTWSPYTATGKEYLQIGNELSMGRNAEKTRLDFWDRLYIEAGLPSLVKSNLSVVTEQIWICLDFRWCW
;
A
#
# COMPACT_ATOMS: atom_id res chain seq x y z
N MET A 1 -7.69 -3.00 -2.95
CA MET A 1 -6.47 -2.32 -3.42
C MET A 1 -6.09 -1.23 -2.42
N TYR A 2 -4.80 -1.08 -2.10
CA TYR A 2 -4.29 0.03 -1.30
C TYR A 2 -3.13 0.74 -2.01
N ARG A 3 -2.83 1.97 -1.56
CA ARG A 3 -1.63 2.71 -1.88
C ARG A 3 -0.96 3.14 -0.58
N PHE A 4 0.23 2.64 -0.34
CA PHE A 4 1.03 3.03 0.82
C PHE A 4 1.81 4.31 0.53
N ASN A 5 1.69 5.30 1.40
CA ASN A 5 2.39 6.59 1.31
C ASN A 5 2.61 7.18 2.71
N LEU A 6 2.71 6.31 3.73
CA LEU A 6 3.01 6.73 5.09
C LEU A 6 4.54 6.84 5.21
N VAL A 7 4.99 8.03 5.60
CA VAL A 7 6.41 8.35 5.76
C VAL A 7 6.63 8.73 7.22
N THR A 8 7.35 7.87 7.93
CA THR A 8 7.75 8.06 9.32
C THR A 8 9.19 7.61 9.51
N GLU A 9 9.71 7.71 10.72
CA GLU A 9 11.02 7.16 11.08
C GLU A 9 11.11 5.62 11.00
N LEU A 10 9.98 4.91 10.80
CA LEU A 10 9.95 3.47 10.55
C LEU A 10 10.33 3.10 9.11
N ASN A 11 10.30 4.06 8.17
CA ASN A 11 10.72 3.89 6.77
C ASN A 11 12.25 3.73 6.70
N TRP A 12 12.74 2.57 7.13
CA TRP A 12 14.15 2.31 7.31
C TRP A 12 14.90 2.17 5.98
N ILE A 13 14.24 1.68 4.92
CA ILE A 13 14.86 1.53 3.60
C ILE A 13 15.17 2.90 2.99
N GLN A 14 14.25 3.85 3.13
CA GLN A 14 14.46 5.22 2.69
C GLN A 14 15.66 5.87 3.40
N GLN A 15 15.79 5.65 4.71
CA GLN A 15 16.93 6.14 5.50
C GLN A 15 18.25 5.49 5.06
N MET A 16 18.26 4.16 4.91
CA MET A 16 19.45 3.40 4.54
C MET A 16 19.99 3.79 3.15
N LEU A 17 19.10 4.09 2.21
CA LEU A 17 19.48 4.46 0.84
C LEU A 17 19.78 5.96 0.67
N GLY A 18 19.75 6.76 1.74
CA GLY A 18 19.97 8.20 1.68
C GLY A 18 18.91 8.96 0.88
N MET A 19 17.68 8.42 0.82
CA MET A 19 16.57 8.94 0.02
C MET A 19 15.57 9.76 0.83
N THR A 20 15.98 10.30 1.99
CA THR A 20 15.10 11.05 2.90
C THR A 20 14.53 12.34 2.31
N GLU A 21 15.19 12.91 1.30
CA GLU A 21 14.73 14.08 0.56
C GLU A 21 13.59 13.76 -0.44
N HIS A 22 13.42 12.48 -0.79
CA HIS A 22 12.35 12.06 -1.70
C HIS A 22 11.03 11.92 -0.97
N LYS A 23 9.98 12.49 -1.57
CA LYS A 23 8.62 12.40 -1.03
C LYS A 23 8.04 11.01 -1.29
N GLY A 24 7.52 10.38 -0.25
CA GLY A 24 6.77 9.13 -0.31
C GLY A 24 7.54 7.95 0.28
N ALA A 25 6.86 6.81 0.37
CA ALA A 25 7.44 5.58 0.87
C ALA A 25 8.22 4.84 -0.24
N CYS A 26 9.35 4.25 0.12
CA CYS A 26 10.09 3.36 -0.75
C CYS A 26 9.45 1.97 -0.77
N HIS A 27 9.86 1.16 -1.75
CA HIS A 27 9.52 -0.25 -1.75
C HIS A 27 9.97 -0.89 -0.42
N PHE A 28 9.15 -1.80 0.11
CA PHE A 28 9.38 -2.56 1.34
C PHE A 28 9.20 -1.78 2.67
N ASP A 29 8.92 -0.47 2.63
CA ASP A 29 8.73 0.30 3.88
C ASP A 29 7.46 -0.09 4.66
N ASP A 30 6.42 -0.59 3.99
CA ASP A 30 5.17 -1.01 4.63
C ASP A 30 5.32 -2.23 5.54
N VAL A 31 6.29 -3.10 5.25
CA VAL A 31 6.62 -4.29 6.02
C VAL A 31 7.00 -3.96 7.47
N PHE A 32 7.67 -2.82 7.70
CA PHE A 32 8.09 -2.41 9.05
C PHE A 32 6.95 -1.96 9.96
N TYR A 33 5.73 -1.82 9.42
CA TYR A 33 4.52 -1.55 10.18
C TYR A 33 3.73 -2.83 10.50
N ILE A 34 4.06 -3.95 9.86
CA ILE A 34 3.40 -5.25 10.05
C ILE A 34 4.26 -6.15 10.95
N PHE A 35 5.57 -6.17 10.75
CA PHE A 35 6.48 -7.05 11.47
C PHE A 35 7.39 -6.27 12.43
N SER A 36 7.45 -6.77 13.66
CA SER A 36 8.45 -6.31 14.63
C SER A 36 9.86 -6.55 14.09
N ASN A 37 10.71 -5.55 14.21
CA ASN A 37 12.10 -5.63 13.79
C ASN A 37 13.00 -4.92 14.82
N GLY A 38 14.25 -5.38 14.93
CA GLY A 38 15.20 -4.81 15.88
C GLY A 38 15.64 -3.38 15.51
N MET A 39 15.67 -3.04 14.22
CA MET A 39 16.15 -1.75 13.71
C MET A 39 15.28 -0.57 14.15
N ASN A 40 13.97 -0.80 14.28
CA ASN A 40 13.01 0.23 14.64
C ASN A 40 12.46 0.08 16.07
N ARG A 41 12.93 -0.91 16.84
CA ARG A 41 12.37 -1.26 18.14
C ARG A 41 12.26 -0.08 19.10
N GLU A 42 13.39 0.58 19.33
CA GLU A 42 13.47 1.75 20.20
C GLU A 42 12.55 2.90 19.73
N LYS A 43 12.40 3.08 18.41
CA LYS A 43 11.60 4.17 17.82
C LYS A 43 10.12 4.01 18.18
N TYR A 44 9.53 2.84 17.88
CA TYR A 44 8.10 2.64 18.17
C TYR A 44 7.82 2.39 19.65
N GLU A 45 8.77 1.87 20.45
CA GLU A 45 8.57 1.73 21.90
C GLU A 45 8.45 3.11 22.58
N ASN A 46 9.11 4.14 22.06
CA ASN A 46 9.12 5.49 22.62
C ASN A 46 8.19 6.49 21.94
N SER A 47 7.43 6.08 20.91
CA SER A 47 6.59 6.98 20.12
C SER A 47 5.13 6.50 20.01
N PRO A 48 4.20 7.08 20.77
CA PRO A 48 2.78 6.73 20.71
C PRO A 48 2.17 6.90 19.31
N ILE A 49 2.63 7.88 18.54
CA ILE A 49 2.16 8.14 17.17
C ILE A 49 2.57 6.98 16.24
N LEU A 50 3.79 6.47 16.38
CA LEU A 50 4.20 5.29 15.61
C LEU A 50 3.41 4.04 16.01
N GLN A 51 3.15 3.87 17.31
CA GLN A 51 2.33 2.77 17.80
C GLN A 51 0.92 2.82 17.22
N GLU A 52 0.32 4.02 17.09
CA GLU A 52 -0.97 4.20 16.43
C GLU A 52 -0.92 3.77 14.96
N HIS A 53 0.10 4.18 14.21
CA HIS A 53 0.27 3.78 12.82
C HIS A 53 0.45 2.27 12.65
N ILE A 54 1.29 1.64 13.49
CA ILE A 54 1.47 0.19 13.53
C ILE A 54 0.14 -0.50 13.87
N HIS A 55 -0.57 -0.03 14.89
CA HIS A 55 -1.85 -0.59 15.30
C HIS A 55 -2.88 -0.54 14.17
N ARG A 56 -3.01 0.61 13.50
CA ARG A 56 -3.94 0.81 12.40
C ARG A 56 -3.68 -0.15 11.22
N ILE A 57 -2.42 -0.33 10.86
CA ILE A 57 -2.02 -1.25 9.76
C ILE A 57 -2.22 -2.70 10.19
N THR A 58 -1.68 -3.11 11.34
CA THR A 58 -1.86 -4.49 11.83
C THR A 58 -3.32 -4.87 12.06
N LYS A 59 -4.16 -3.93 12.51
CA LYS A 59 -5.61 -4.12 12.63
C LYS A 59 -6.28 -4.36 11.29
N MET A 60 -6.04 -3.52 10.27
CA MET A 60 -6.62 -3.72 8.93
C MET A 60 -6.26 -5.09 8.35
N TRP A 61 -5.00 -5.53 8.51
CA TRP A 61 -4.55 -6.83 7.99
C TRP A 61 -5.17 -7.99 8.79
N THR A 62 -5.26 -7.84 10.12
CA THR A 62 -5.88 -8.84 10.99
C THR A 62 -7.38 -8.98 10.72
N ASP A 63 -8.09 -7.87 10.53
CA ASP A 63 -9.52 -7.86 10.26
C ASP A 63 -9.83 -8.44 8.87
N PHE A 64 -8.98 -8.14 7.88
CA PHE A 64 -9.05 -8.79 6.57
C PHE A 64 -8.86 -10.30 6.68
N ALA A 65 -7.84 -10.77 7.42
CA ALA A 65 -7.60 -12.20 7.61
C ALA A 65 -8.77 -12.91 8.32
N LYS A 66 -9.44 -12.23 9.26
CA LYS A 66 -10.58 -12.78 10.01
C LYS A 66 -11.89 -12.78 9.23
N THR A 67 -12.14 -11.74 8.44
CA THR A 67 -13.49 -11.44 7.94
C THR A 67 -13.57 -11.24 6.42
N GLY A 68 -12.43 -11.13 5.74
CA GLY A 68 -12.36 -10.68 4.34
C GLY A 68 -12.59 -9.17 4.14
N ASN A 69 -12.90 -8.42 5.20
CA ASN A 69 -13.06 -6.96 5.20
C ASN A 69 -12.02 -6.30 6.13
N PRO A 70 -11.11 -5.45 5.61
CA PRO A 70 -10.09 -4.79 6.44
C PRO A 70 -10.64 -3.68 7.36
N THR A 71 -11.87 -3.22 7.15
CA THR A 71 -12.55 -2.23 8.01
C THR A 71 -13.98 -2.72 8.29
N PRO A 72 -14.16 -3.80 9.06
CA PRO A 72 -15.48 -4.38 9.32
C PRO A 72 -16.31 -3.54 10.30
N ASP A 73 -15.66 -2.65 11.05
CA ASP A 73 -16.25 -1.70 11.97
C ASP A 73 -15.75 -0.27 11.67
N ASN A 74 -16.25 0.73 12.40
CA ASN A 74 -15.88 2.13 12.21
C ASN A 74 -14.70 2.59 13.10
N SER A 75 -13.96 1.67 13.72
CA SER A 75 -12.90 2.03 14.68
C SER A 75 -11.72 2.78 14.05
N LEU A 76 -11.49 2.58 12.75
CA LEU A 76 -10.42 3.26 12.00
C LEU A 76 -10.88 4.56 11.31
N GLY A 77 -12.15 4.96 11.50
CA GLY A 77 -12.70 6.19 10.93
C GLY A 77 -12.81 6.21 9.40
N VAL A 78 -12.62 5.05 8.73
CA VAL A 78 -12.72 4.91 7.29
C VAL A 78 -13.39 3.60 6.92
N THR A 79 -14.14 3.60 5.81
CA THR A 79 -14.63 2.38 5.17
C THR A 79 -13.81 2.09 3.93
N TRP A 80 -13.01 1.03 3.97
CA TRP A 80 -12.22 0.57 2.83
C TRP A 80 -13.13 -0.15 1.82
N SER A 81 -13.54 0.59 0.78
CA SER A 81 -14.37 0.02 -0.27
C SER A 81 -13.57 -0.91 -1.21
N PRO A 82 -14.14 -2.04 -1.65
CA PRO A 82 -13.51 -2.92 -2.63
C PRO A 82 -13.20 -2.18 -3.94
N TYR A 83 -12.14 -2.63 -4.61
CA TYR A 83 -11.81 -2.12 -5.94
C TYR A 83 -12.85 -2.59 -6.96
N THR A 84 -13.36 -1.67 -7.78
CA THR A 84 -14.21 -2.00 -8.93
C THR A 84 -13.54 -1.55 -10.24
N ALA A 85 -13.81 -2.26 -11.35
CA ALA A 85 -13.24 -1.91 -12.65
C ALA A 85 -13.65 -0.50 -13.13
N THR A 86 -14.84 -0.06 -12.72
CA THR A 86 -15.42 1.24 -13.07
C THR A 86 -14.96 2.35 -12.13
N GLY A 87 -15.04 2.12 -10.82
CA GLY A 87 -14.73 3.12 -9.79
C GLY A 87 -13.25 3.23 -9.44
N LYS A 88 -12.48 2.16 -9.67
CA LYS A 88 -11.02 2.08 -9.46
C LYS A 88 -10.59 2.58 -8.08
N GLU A 89 -11.35 2.18 -7.07
CA GLU A 89 -11.19 2.57 -5.68
C GLU A 89 -9.91 2.01 -5.06
N TYR A 90 -9.24 2.83 -4.25
CA TYR A 90 -8.14 2.37 -3.41
C TYR A 90 -8.17 3.07 -2.06
N LEU A 91 -7.64 2.41 -1.03
CA LEU A 91 -7.36 3.06 0.24
C LEU A 91 -5.96 3.67 0.21
N GLN A 92 -5.87 4.97 0.44
CA GLN A 92 -4.63 5.67 0.69
C GLN A 92 -4.24 5.50 2.16
N ILE A 93 -3.11 4.84 2.41
CA ILE A 93 -2.52 4.71 3.75
C ILE A 93 -1.41 5.73 3.85
N GLY A 94 -1.72 6.92 4.37
CA GLY A 94 -0.76 7.99 4.69
C GLY A 94 -0.81 8.32 6.17
N ASN A 95 -0.46 9.56 6.55
CA ASN A 95 -0.68 10.04 7.91
C ASN A 95 -2.15 9.83 8.33
N GLU A 96 -3.07 10.15 7.41
CA GLU A 96 -4.49 9.83 7.52
C GLU A 96 -4.88 8.71 6.54
N LEU A 97 -5.96 8.00 6.86
CA LEU A 97 -6.59 7.07 5.93
C LEU A 97 -7.63 7.80 5.09
N SER A 98 -7.61 7.58 3.78
CA SER A 98 -8.60 8.18 2.89
C SER A 98 -8.88 7.30 1.69
N MET A 99 -10.13 7.31 1.21
CA MET A 99 -10.48 6.63 -0.04
C MET A 99 -10.13 7.52 -1.22
N GLY A 100 -9.49 6.93 -2.23
CA GLY A 100 -9.17 7.55 -3.51
C GLY A 100 -9.72 6.76 -4.68
N ARG A 101 -9.59 7.33 -5.88
CA ARG A 101 -9.93 6.69 -7.15
C ARG A 101 -8.85 6.92 -8.17
N ASN A 102 -8.67 5.98 -9.10
CA ASN A 102 -7.72 6.08 -10.21
C ASN A 102 -6.27 6.34 -9.72
N ALA A 103 -5.75 5.47 -8.86
CA ALA A 103 -4.36 5.54 -8.41
C ALA A 103 -3.41 5.64 -9.62
N GLU A 104 -2.49 6.61 -9.58
CA GLU A 104 -1.42 6.77 -10.58
C GLU A 104 -1.93 6.92 -12.03
N LYS A 105 -3.14 7.48 -12.22
CA LYS A 105 -3.80 7.60 -13.53
C LYS A 105 -2.90 8.18 -14.62
N THR A 106 -2.24 9.30 -14.36
CA THR A 106 -1.37 9.96 -15.35
C THR A 106 -0.24 9.04 -15.83
N ARG A 107 0.34 8.27 -14.91
CA ARG A 107 1.40 7.31 -15.24
C ARG A 107 0.85 6.14 -16.06
N LEU A 108 -0.31 5.62 -15.67
CA LEU A 108 -1.00 4.56 -16.41
C LEU A 108 -1.37 5.02 -17.84
N ASP A 109 -1.93 6.23 -17.98
CA ASP A 109 -2.29 6.80 -19.28
C ASP A 109 -1.05 6.98 -20.18
N PHE A 110 0.10 7.36 -19.61
CA PHE A 110 1.35 7.47 -20.33
C PHE A 110 1.82 6.12 -20.88
N TRP A 111 1.85 5.09 -20.03
CA TRP A 111 2.27 3.75 -20.47
C TRP A 111 1.26 3.15 -21.45
N ASP A 112 -0.04 3.32 -21.24
CA ASP A 112 -1.07 2.89 -22.18
C ASP A 112 -0.84 3.48 -23.57
N ARG A 113 -0.52 4.79 -23.64
CA ARG A 113 -0.24 5.46 -24.91
C ARG A 113 0.99 4.86 -25.59
N LEU A 114 2.08 4.65 -24.86
CA LEU A 114 3.29 4.05 -25.41
C LEU A 114 3.04 2.64 -25.96
N TYR A 115 2.26 1.82 -25.26
CA TYR A 115 1.93 0.47 -25.73
C TYR A 115 1.09 0.52 -27.00
N ILE A 116 0.10 1.41 -27.06
CA ILE A 116 -0.73 1.61 -28.25
C ILE A 116 0.12 2.07 -29.45
N GLU A 117 1.02 3.04 -29.24
CA GLU A 117 1.94 3.53 -30.28
C GLU A 117 2.87 2.43 -30.80
N ALA A 118 3.28 1.49 -29.93
CA ALA A 118 4.08 0.33 -30.30
C ALA A 118 3.27 -0.82 -30.95
N GLY A 119 1.94 -0.66 -31.12
CA GLY A 119 1.07 -1.71 -31.66
C GLY A 119 0.75 -2.85 -30.68
N LEU A 120 0.96 -2.65 -29.39
CA LEU A 120 0.68 -3.61 -28.31
C LEU A 120 -0.68 -3.33 -27.63
N PRO A 121 -1.31 -4.33 -26.99
CA PRO A 121 -2.51 -4.12 -26.20
C PRO A 121 -2.28 -3.13 -25.05
N SER A 122 -3.26 -2.24 -24.80
CA SER A 122 -3.18 -1.29 -23.69
C SER A 122 -3.31 -2.01 -22.34
N LEU A 123 -2.58 -1.53 -21.33
CA LEU A 123 -2.54 -2.12 -19.99
C LEU A 123 -3.94 -2.13 -19.37
N VAL A 124 -4.72 -1.06 -19.55
CA VAL A 124 -6.09 -0.95 -19.01
C VAL A 124 -7.11 -1.91 -19.66
N LYS A 125 -6.83 -2.44 -20.87
CA LYS A 125 -7.73 -3.39 -21.57
C LYS A 125 -7.24 -4.82 -21.54
N SER A 126 -5.96 -5.02 -21.23
CA SER A 126 -5.41 -6.34 -21.10
C SER A 126 -5.92 -6.97 -19.79
N ASN A 127 -6.38 -8.23 -19.85
CA ASN A 127 -6.66 -9.06 -18.66
C ASN A 127 -5.36 -9.40 -17.89
N LEU A 128 -4.30 -8.59 -18.03
CA LEU A 128 -3.04 -8.72 -17.34
C LEU A 128 -3.19 -8.18 -15.92
N SER A 129 -4.02 -8.85 -15.12
CA SER A 129 -3.88 -8.85 -13.66
C SER A 129 -2.45 -9.23 -13.24
N VAL A 130 -1.70 -9.91 -14.13
CA VAL A 130 -0.34 -10.43 -13.94
C VAL A 130 0.77 -9.37 -14.08
N VAL A 131 0.60 -8.32 -14.90
CA VAL A 131 1.68 -7.30 -15.07
C VAL A 131 1.59 -6.22 -13.99
N THR A 132 0.41 -5.98 -13.43
CA THR A 132 0.26 -5.09 -12.28
C THR A 132 0.71 -5.72 -10.96
N GLU A 133 0.74 -7.06 -10.86
CA GLU A 133 1.29 -7.78 -9.70
C GLU A 133 2.81 -7.59 -9.56
N GLN A 134 3.55 -7.32 -10.64
CA GLN A 134 5.00 -7.09 -10.55
C GLN A 134 5.40 -5.70 -10.03
N ILE A 135 4.45 -4.75 -9.95
CA ILE A 135 4.74 -3.40 -9.45
C ILE A 135 4.00 -3.13 -8.13
N TRP A 136 2.94 -3.89 -7.81
CA TRP A 136 2.23 -3.80 -6.54
C TRP A 136 1.68 -5.18 -6.10
N ILE A 137 2.00 -5.60 -4.86
CA ILE A 137 1.62 -6.84 -4.11
C ILE A 137 2.72 -7.92 -4.17
N CYS A 138 3.59 -8.03 -3.15
CA CYS A 138 3.43 -8.65 -1.81
C CYS A 138 3.50 -10.17 -1.79
N LEU A 139 4.38 -10.68 -0.93
CA LEU A 139 4.17 -11.79 0.01
C LEU A 139 2.89 -12.61 -0.25
N ASP A 140 3.03 -13.65 -1.08
CA ASP A 140 2.04 -14.71 -1.17
C ASP A 140 2.13 -15.57 0.10
N PHE A 141 1.25 -15.29 1.07
CA PHE A 141 1.10 -16.06 2.32
C PHE A 141 0.40 -17.41 2.11
N ARG A 142 0.45 -18.01 0.91
CA ARG A 142 -0.05 -19.38 0.66
C ARG A 142 0.97 -20.48 0.94
N TRP A 143 2.15 -20.14 1.46
CA TRP A 143 3.16 -21.10 1.92
C TRP A 143 3.59 -20.81 3.35
N CYS A 144 2.63 -20.86 4.28
CA CYS A 144 2.89 -21.00 5.71
C CYS A 144 1.61 -21.57 6.34
N TRP A 145 1.34 -22.85 6.06
CA TRP A 145 0.76 -23.92 6.89
C TRP A 145 0.47 -25.11 5.97
#